data_AF-A0A934XLS9-F1
#
_entry.id   AF-A0A934XLS9-F1
#
_cell.length_a   1.000
_cell.length_b   1.000
_cell.length_c   1.000
_cell.angle_alpha   90.00
_cell.angle_beta   90.00
_cell.angle_gamma   90.00
#
_symmetry.space_group_name_H-M   'P 1'
#
loop_
_entity.id
_entity.type
_entity.pdbx_description
1 polymer ?
#
loop_
_entity_poly.entity_id
_entity_poly.type
_entity_poly.pdbx_seq_one_letter_code
_entity_poly.pdbx_strand_id
1 'polypeptide(L)'
;MDQQTLQQLRGASDLVTEGVDATAAAIGETHQAMAQRQYAVLTRIESLVGDVTALEQVQRMITAGVYRTIRTVNRITGKVATRVWDHLEVK
;
A
#
# COMPACT_ATOMS: atom_id res chain seq x y z
N MET A 1 5.51 33.34 -2.09
CA MET A 1 6.44 32.38 -2.75
C MET A 1 6.19 32.48 -4.25
N ASP A 2 7.21 32.23 -5.07
CA ASP A 2 7.03 32.24 -6.52
C ASP A 2 6.17 31.05 -6.99
N GLN A 3 5.34 31.22 -8.02
CA GLN A 3 4.45 30.16 -8.55
C GLN A 3 5.25 28.93 -8.98
N GLN A 4 6.44 29.14 -9.54
CA GLN A 4 7.34 28.06 -9.93
C GLN A 4 7.76 27.19 -8.73
N THR A 5 8.00 27.79 -7.56
CA THR A 5 8.36 27.06 -6.34
C THR A 5 7.19 26.20 -5.83
N LEU A 6 5.97 26.71 -5.89
CA LEU A 6 4.77 25.95 -5.47
C LEU A 6 4.51 24.76 -6.39
N GLN A 7 4.69 24.95 -7.71
CA GLN A 7 4.54 23.88 -8.68
C GLN A 7 5.60 22.77 -8.50
N GLN A 8 6.84 23.13 -8.20
CA GLN A 8 7.90 22.17 -7.87
C GLN A 8 7.58 21.37 -6.59
N LEU A 9 7.05 22.04 -5.55
CA LEU A 9 6.65 21.38 -4.30
C LEU A 9 5.48 20.40 -4.50
N ARG A 10 4.49 20.76 -5.34
CA ARG A 10 3.42 19.82 -5.73
C ARG A 10 3.99 18.59 -6.45
N GLY A 11 4.83 18.80 -7.46
CA GLY A 11 5.45 17.69 -8.20
C GLY A 11 6.27 16.76 -7.29
N ALA A 12 7.03 17.32 -6.35
CA ALA A 12 7.77 16.53 -5.37
C ALA A 12 6.83 15.72 -4.44
N SER A 13 5.73 16.32 -3.99
CA SER A 13 4.72 15.64 -3.16
C SER A 13 4.05 14.48 -3.90
N ASP A 14 3.75 14.65 -5.19
CA ASP A 14 3.16 13.61 -6.02
C ASP A 14 4.12 12.43 -6.21
N LEU A 15 5.39 12.69 -6.49
CA LEU A 15 6.43 11.66 -6.60
C LEU A 15 6.60 10.87 -5.30
N VAL A 16 6.59 11.53 -4.13
CA VAL A 16 6.65 10.85 -2.84
C VAL A 16 5.43 9.97 -2.62
N THR A 17 4.24 10.48 -2.93
CA THR A 17 2.99 9.73 -2.81
C THR A 17 3.01 8.48 -3.69
N GLU A 18 3.45 8.61 -4.94
CA GLU A 18 3.57 7.49 -5.87
C GLU A 18 4.62 6.47 -5.41
N GLY A 19 5.79 6.93 -4.95
CA GLY A 19 6.85 6.08 -4.43
C GLY A 19 6.40 5.24 -3.23
N VAL A 20 5.65 5.83 -2.30
CA VAL A 20 5.07 5.10 -1.16
C VAL A 20 4.01 4.09 -1.63
N ASP A 21 3.15 4.45 -2.60
CA ASP A 21 2.12 3.55 -3.13
C ASP A 21 2.74 2.32 -3.80
N ALA A 22 3.77 2.54 -4.65
CA ALA A 22 4.51 1.50 -5.35
C ALA A 22 5.28 0.60 -4.37
N THR A 23 5.96 1.19 -3.39
CA THR A 23 6.69 0.43 -2.36
C THR A 23 5.74 -0.42 -1.53
N ALA A 24 4.61 0.14 -1.09
CA ALA A 24 3.61 -0.61 -0.34
C ALA A 24 3.02 -1.77 -1.16
N ALA A 25 2.81 -1.58 -2.46
CA ALA A 25 2.36 -2.65 -3.35
C ALA A 25 3.41 -3.78 -3.45
N ALA A 26 4.68 -3.44 -3.71
CA ALA A 26 5.77 -4.40 -3.85
C ALA A 26 6.00 -5.23 -2.57
N ILE A 27 5.96 -4.58 -1.39
CA ILE A 27 6.06 -5.28 -0.12
C ILE A 27 4.84 -6.19 0.09
N GLY A 28 3.64 -5.74 -0.28
CA GLY A 28 2.43 -6.56 -0.19
C GLY A 28 2.48 -7.83 -1.03
N GLU A 29 2.95 -7.73 -2.26
CA GLU A 29 3.15 -8.88 -3.14
C GLU A 29 4.21 -9.84 -2.59
N THR A 30 5.32 -9.30 -2.09
CA THR A 30 6.40 -10.10 -1.49
C THR A 30 5.91 -10.84 -0.24
N HIS A 31 5.17 -10.15 0.64
CA HIS A 31 4.62 -10.75 1.85
C HIS A 31 3.65 -11.89 1.49
N GLN A 32 2.78 -11.69 0.49
CA GLN A 32 1.88 -12.73 0.02
C GLN A 32 2.63 -13.93 -0.58
N ALA A 33 3.67 -13.70 -1.38
CA ALA A 33 4.48 -14.77 -1.97
C ALA A 33 5.23 -15.58 -0.89
N MET A 34 5.73 -14.92 0.15
CA MET A 34 6.37 -15.60 1.29
C MET A 34 5.37 -16.47 2.05
N ALA A 35 4.17 -15.96 2.33
CA ALA A 35 3.11 -16.71 3.00
C ALA A 35 2.71 -17.95 2.19
N GLN A 36 2.49 -17.80 0.88
CA GLN A 36 2.13 -18.91 -0.02
C GLN A 36 3.14 -20.07 0.04
N ARG A 37 4.44 -19.77 0.10
CA ARG A 37 5.48 -20.80 0.21
C ARG A 37 5.38 -21.58 1.52
N GLN A 38 5.06 -20.91 2.63
CA GLN A 38 4.90 -21.57 3.92
C GLN A 38 3.68 -22.49 3.93
N TYR A 39 2.54 -22.02 3.44
CA TYR A 39 1.32 -22.82 3.34
C TYR A 39 1.48 -24.01 2.37
N ALA A 40 2.18 -23.85 1.25
CA ALA A 40 2.45 -24.93 0.29
C ALA A 40 3.27 -26.10 0.87
N VAL A 41 4.05 -25.87 1.93
CA VAL A 41 4.73 -26.96 2.66
C VAL A 41 3.73 -27.71 3.52
N LEU A 42 2.83 -26.99 4.20
CA LEU A 42 1.85 -27.55 5.12
C LEU A 42 0.74 -28.33 4.41
N THR A 43 0.36 -27.93 3.20
CA THR A 43 -0.63 -28.66 2.37
C THR A 43 -0.14 -30.03 1.88
N ARG A 44 1.14 -30.38 2.09
CA ARG A 44 1.64 -31.74 1.83
C ARG A 44 1.13 -32.76 2.84
N ILE A 45 0.62 -32.31 3.98
CA ILE A 45 0.03 -33.15 5.01
C ILE A 45 -1.48 -33.22 4.73
N GLU A 46 -1.92 -34.36 4.19
CA GLU A 46 -3.29 -34.54 3.66
C GLU A 46 -4.38 -34.23 4.70
N SER A 47 -4.17 -34.60 5.97
CA SER A 47 -5.09 -34.33 7.07
C SER A 47 -5.24 -32.85 7.42
N LEU A 48 -4.34 -31.98 6.98
CA LEU A 48 -4.33 -30.55 7.31
C LEU A 48 -4.72 -29.66 6.13
N VAL A 49 -4.91 -30.21 4.93
CA VAL A 49 -5.10 -29.42 3.69
C VAL A 49 -6.25 -28.42 3.82
N GLY A 50 -7.40 -28.85 4.36
CA GLY A 50 -8.57 -27.99 4.53
C GLY A 50 -8.29 -26.80 5.44
N ASP A 51 -7.77 -27.06 6.64
CA ASP A 51 -7.47 -26.04 7.65
C ASP A 51 -6.38 -25.08 7.18
N VAL A 52 -5.33 -25.60 6.54
CA VAL A 52 -4.21 -24.84 6.00
C VAL A 52 -4.69 -23.89 4.89
N THR A 53 -5.58 -24.37 4.01
CA THR A 53 -6.16 -23.54 2.94
C THR A 53 -7.05 -22.43 3.48
N ALA A 54 -7.85 -22.71 4.52
CA ALA A 54 -8.69 -21.71 5.16
C ALA A 54 -7.84 -20.61 5.83
N LEU A 55 -6.79 -21.00 6.56
CA LEU A 55 -5.84 -20.06 7.16
C LEU A 55 -5.12 -19.22 6.11
N GLU A 56 -4.70 -19.83 5.00
CA GLU A 56 -4.06 -19.11 3.90
C GLU A 56 -4.99 -18.02 3.32
N GLN A 57 -6.28 -18.32 3.12
CA GLN A 57 -7.25 -17.33 2.65
C GLN A 57 -7.43 -16.17 3.63
N VAL A 58 -7.54 -16.47 4.94
CA VAL A 58 -7.64 -15.46 5.98
C VAL A 58 -6.41 -14.55 5.99
N GLN A 59 -5.21 -15.13 5.96
CA GLN A 59 -3.97 -14.34 5.91
C GLN A 59 -3.88 -13.49 4.63
N ARG A 60 -4.27 -14.02 3.47
CA ARG A 60 -4.33 -13.25 2.21
C ARG A 60 -5.28 -12.05 2.33
N MET A 61 -6.47 -12.25 2.92
CA MET A 61 -7.43 -11.15 3.14
C MET A 61 -6.87 -10.08 4.08
N ILE A 62 -6.26 -10.48 5.20
CA ILE A 62 -5.65 -9.55 6.15
C ILE A 62 -4.52 -8.76 5.48
N THR A 63 -3.63 -9.46 4.78
CA THR A 63 -2.48 -8.87 4.08
C THR A 63 -2.96 -7.84 3.05
N ALA A 64 -3.92 -8.22 2.19
CA ALA A 64 -4.51 -7.32 1.22
C ALA A 64 -5.17 -6.11 1.88
N GLY A 65 -5.88 -6.31 3.00
CA GLY A 65 -6.52 -5.25 3.79
C GLY A 65 -5.52 -4.24 4.34
N VAL A 66 -4.42 -4.70 4.94
CA VAL A 66 -3.36 -3.85 5.49
C VAL A 66 -2.73 -2.99 4.39
N TYR A 67 -2.30 -3.60 3.28
CA TYR A 67 -1.65 -2.84 2.20
C TYR A 67 -2.62 -1.93 1.44
N ARG A 68 -3.91 -2.28 1.33
CA ARG A 68 -4.93 -1.35 0.84
C ARG A 68 -5.13 -0.16 1.78
N THR A 69 -5.08 -0.39 3.08
CA THR A 69 -5.21 0.68 4.09
C THR A 69 -4.03 1.64 4.01
N ILE A 70 -2.79 1.13 3.97
CA ILE A 70 -1.58 1.94 3.82
C ILE A 70 -1.69 2.84 2.58
N ARG A 71 -2.05 2.26 1.43
CA ARG A 71 -2.21 3.00 0.18
C ARG A 71 -3.35 4.01 0.23
N THR A 72 -4.47 3.67 0.84
CA THR A 72 -5.60 4.58 1.04
C THR A 72 -5.19 5.79 1.88
N VAL A 73 -4.53 5.56 3.02
CA VAL A 73 -4.05 6.63 3.89
C VAL A 73 -3.04 7.51 3.16
N ASN A 74 -2.07 6.91 2.45
CA ASN A 74 -1.10 7.64 1.65
C ASN A 74 -1.77 8.57 0.62
N ARG A 75 -2.78 8.08 -0.12
CA ARG A 75 -3.54 8.88 -1.08
C ARG A 75 -4.37 9.99 -0.43
N ILE A 76 -4.95 9.73 0.74
CA ILE A 76 -5.68 10.75 1.49
C ILE A 76 -4.73 11.87 1.93
N THR A 77 -3.57 11.51 2.49
CA THR A 77 -2.54 12.47 2.90
C THR A 77 -2.06 13.31 1.72
N GLY A 78 -1.80 12.69 0.56
CA GLY A 78 -1.44 13.41 -0.66
C GLY A 78 -2.51 14.44 -1.06
N LYS A 79 -3.79 14.05 -1.10
CA LYS A 79 -4.90 14.96 -1.42
C LYS A 79 -5.07 16.11 -0.44
N VAL A 80 -4.85 15.87 0.86
CA VAL A 80 -4.90 16.91 1.89
C VAL A 80 -3.75 17.89 1.70
N ALA A 81 -2.54 17.39 1.43
CA ALA A 81 -1.39 18.24 1.13
C ALA A 81 -1.63 19.13 -0.09
N THR A 82 -2.16 18.59 -1.19
CA THR A 82 -2.52 19.38 -2.38
C THR A 82 -3.51 20.49 -2.05
N ARG A 83 -4.58 20.19 -1.29
CA ARG A 83 -5.56 21.21 -0.88
C ARG A 83 -4.95 22.34 -0.04
N VAL A 84 -4.01 22.01 0.84
CA VAL A 84 -3.30 23.03 1.63
C VAL A 84 -2.48 23.93 0.71
N TRP A 85 -1.80 23.36 -0.29
CA TRP A 85 -1.07 24.14 -1.30
C TRP A 85 -2.00 25.04 -2.12
N ASP A 86 -3.15 24.53 -2.58
CA ASP A 86 -4.15 25.32 -3.32
C ASP A 86 -4.61 26.54 -2.50
N HIS A 87 -4.79 26.36 -1.19
CA HIS A 87 -5.20 27.45 -0.30
C HIS A 87 -4.12 28.52 -0.08
N LEU A 88 -2.84 28.14 -0.20
CA LEU A 88 -1.71 29.06 -0.13
C LEU A 88 -1.47 29.82 -1.44
N GLU A 89 -1.95 29.31 -2.58
CA GLU A 89 -1.88 30.00 -3.88
C GLU A 89 -2.94 31.11 -4.04
N VAL A 90 -4.09 30.99 -3.36
CA VAL A 90 -5.21 31.94 -3.46
C VAL A 90 -5.03 33.16 -2.53
N LYS A 91 -4.01 33.16 -1.66
CA LYS A 91 -3.74 34.19 -0.64
C LYS A 91 -2.50 35.01 -0.98
#